data_AF-A0A814SY70-F1
#
_entry.id   AF-A0A814SY70-F1
#
_cell.length_a   1.000
_cell.length_b   1.000
_cell.length_c   1.000
_cell.angle_alpha   90.00
_cell.angle_beta   90.00
_cell.angle_gamma   90.00
#
_symmetry.space_group_name_H-M   'P 1'
#
loop_
_entity.id
_entity.type
_entity.pdbx_description
1 polymer ?
#
loop_
_entity_poly.entity_id
_entity_poly.type
_entity_poly.pdbx_seq_one_letter_code
_entity_poly.pdbx_strand_id
1 'polypeptide(L)'
;MIVFKHRVNREKCICGNSHDWSNTSELNEVWDWEKHTETEPTKCYGILPHSKSPYLRCDVTEVEKVCLVLFELWNIPIPSLIMRMVGDAVSTLNVTLEKEVLRGISDAAVASDAWIITSGYKEETTSELIGEIVYKNRVKNAALNFSAIAVGKWGNIRDREKLYGSNQVCEHAPSPPGRYALEPNHTHYICFDDGTYNSSDNGEFASELAREISYGARRRIPLVTIVAGGNLYALDSISDDLINQVSVVIINQSGPLANILCKHYKATKNISKATRNQTDEDIARDKRSGDDENDIDTVMLEYSFRLPRPGEEPPSTELT
;
A
#
# COMPACT_ATOMS: atom_id res chain seq x y z
N MET A 1 5.93 -11.50 19.04
CA MET A 1 5.01 -11.57 17.90
C MET A 1 4.40 -12.94 17.82
N ILE A 2 3.08 -12.94 17.77
CA ILE A 2 2.26 -14.14 17.83
C ILE A 2 1.62 -14.34 16.43
N VAL A 3 1.19 -15.55 16.07
CA VAL A 3 0.74 -15.94 14.74
C VAL A 3 -0.39 -16.95 14.85
N PHE A 4 -1.40 -16.85 14.00
CA PHE A 4 -2.56 -17.73 14.03
C PHE A 4 -2.26 -19.22 13.76
N LYS A 5 -2.90 -20.08 14.56
CA LYS A 5 -3.02 -21.53 14.50
C LYS A 5 -4.51 -21.88 14.56
N HIS A 6 -5.01 -22.66 13.61
CA HIS A 6 -6.45 -22.79 13.42
C HIS A 6 -7.15 -23.77 14.37
N ARG A 7 -8.34 -23.39 14.88
CA ARG A 7 -9.36 -24.30 15.42
C ARG A 7 -10.40 -24.61 14.33
N VAL A 8 -10.85 -25.87 14.30
CA VAL A 8 -11.36 -26.58 13.12
C VAL A 8 -12.90 -26.59 13.02
N ASN A 9 -13.47 -26.29 11.84
CA ASN A 9 -14.84 -26.69 11.48
C ASN A 9 -15.02 -27.00 9.96
N ARG A 10 -15.95 -27.90 9.61
CA ARG A 10 -16.11 -28.53 8.28
C ARG A 10 -16.74 -27.62 7.22
N GLU A 11 -15.98 -27.35 6.15
CA GLU A 11 -16.28 -27.78 4.77
C GLU A 11 -15.24 -27.26 3.75
N LYS A 12 -14.43 -26.27 4.13
CA LYS A 12 -13.10 -25.97 3.58
C LYS A 12 -12.43 -25.05 4.59
N CYS A 13 -11.40 -25.52 5.31
CA CYS A 13 -10.58 -24.58 6.07
C CYS A 13 -10.08 -23.53 5.09
N ILE A 14 -10.43 -22.27 5.30
CA ILE A 14 -9.97 -21.18 4.43
C ILE A 14 -8.48 -20.89 4.62
N CYS A 15 -7.80 -21.65 5.49
CA CYS A 15 -6.37 -21.61 5.74
C CYS A 15 -5.52 -22.37 4.71
N GLY A 16 -6.14 -23.14 3.79
CA GLY A 16 -5.42 -23.83 2.71
C GLY A 16 -4.58 -25.05 3.11
N ASN A 17 -4.59 -25.47 4.39
CA ASN A 17 -3.86 -26.64 4.88
C ASN A 17 -4.71 -27.91 4.88
N SER A 18 -4.06 -29.08 4.75
CA SER A 18 -4.67 -30.39 4.96
C SER A 18 -4.77 -30.68 6.45
N HIS A 19 -5.96 -31.00 6.96
CA HIS A 19 -6.18 -31.31 8.39
C HIS A 19 -6.70 -32.75 8.56
N ASP A 20 -6.19 -33.46 9.56
CA ASP A 20 -6.71 -34.78 9.96
C ASP A 20 -7.89 -34.58 10.94
N TRP A 21 -9.08 -35.03 10.54
CA TRP A 21 -10.34 -34.67 11.19
C TRP A 21 -10.81 -35.74 12.16
N SER A 22 -10.30 -35.71 13.38
CA SER A 22 -10.83 -36.52 14.48
C SER A 22 -11.49 -35.63 15.55
N ASN A 23 -12.82 -35.69 15.62
CA ASN A 23 -13.71 -35.12 16.65
C ASN A 23 -13.73 -33.58 16.82
N THR A 24 -14.69 -32.91 16.18
CA THR A 24 -15.36 -31.71 16.74
C THR A 24 -16.83 -31.69 16.32
N SER A 25 -17.72 -31.39 17.28
CA SER A 25 -19.16 -31.66 17.27
C SER A 25 -20.05 -30.42 17.04
N GLU A 26 -19.55 -29.38 16.40
CA GLU A 26 -20.31 -28.15 16.13
C GLU A 26 -20.34 -27.96 14.62
N LEU A 27 -21.48 -28.14 13.94
CA LEU A 27 -21.51 -28.46 12.50
C LEU A 27 -21.91 -27.32 11.55
N ASN A 28 -22.06 -26.05 11.97
CA ASN A 28 -22.64 -24.99 11.11
C ASN A 28 -22.14 -23.54 11.34
N GLU A 29 -20.98 -23.31 11.97
CA GLU A 29 -20.49 -21.92 12.15
C GLU A 29 -19.70 -21.42 10.92
N VAL A 30 -19.95 -20.16 10.53
CA VAL A 30 -19.13 -19.44 9.54
C VAL A 30 -17.75 -19.18 10.16
N TRP A 31 -16.68 -19.45 9.40
CA TRP A 31 -15.33 -19.22 9.87
C TRP A 31 -15.10 -17.75 10.21
N ASP A 32 -14.47 -17.54 11.36
CA ASP A 32 -14.20 -16.25 11.99
C ASP A 32 -12.82 -16.37 12.62
N TRP A 33 -11.88 -15.50 12.24
CA TRP A 33 -10.50 -15.63 12.69
C TRP A 33 -10.40 -15.49 14.21
N GLU A 34 -11.20 -14.64 14.86
CA GLU A 34 -11.16 -14.44 16.31
C GLU A 34 -11.55 -15.71 17.08
N LYS A 35 -12.50 -16.48 16.54
CA LYS A 35 -13.04 -17.70 17.18
C LYS A 35 -12.27 -18.96 16.79
N HIS A 36 -11.75 -18.98 15.56
CA HIS A 36 -11.23 -20.18 14.92
C HIS A 36 -9.71 -20.12 14.70
N THR A 37 -9.02 -19.25 15.43
CA THR A 37 -7.57 -19.21 15.47
C THR A 37 -7.05 -19.07 16.90
N GLU A 38 -5.81 -19.48 17.12
CA GLU A 38 -5.03 -19.39 18.35
C GLU A 38 -3.70 -18.77 18.01
N THR A 39 -3.16 -17.92 18.86
CA THR A 39 -1.91 -17.25 18.55
C THR A 39 -0.72 -18.07 19.13
N GLU A 40 0.28 -18.40 18.31
CA GLU A 40 1.57 -19.00 18.69
C GLU A 40 2.79 -18.12 18.32
N PRO A 41 3.94 -18.24 18.99
CA PRO A 41 5.16 -17.52 18.61
C PRO A 41 5.55 -17.74 17.14
N THR A 42 5.90 -16.66 16.42
CA THR A 42 6.31 -16.76 15.01
C THR A 42 7.56 -17.63 14.83
N LYS A 43 7.54 -18.48 13.82
CA LYS A 43 8.67 -19.32 13.37
C LYS A 43 9.12 -18.99 11.95
N CYS A 44 8.70 -17.83 11.44
CA CYS A 44 9.01 -17.37 10.08
C CYS A 44 9.57 -15.95 10.13
N TYR A 45 10.86 -15.84 10.41
CA TYR A 45 11.59 -14.57 10.34
C TYR A 45 13.07 -14.85 10.07
N GLY A 46 13.72 -13.97 9.33
CA GLY A 46 15.09 -14.20 8.90
C GLY A 46 15.48 -13.32 7.73
N ILE A 47 16.30 -13.85 6.83
CA ILE A 47 16.83 -13.14 5.67
C ILE A 47 16.44 -13.86 4.37
N LEU A 48 16.03 -13.10 3.35
CA LEU A 48 15.85 -13.61 1.99
C LEU A 48 17.20 -13.80 1.28
N PRO A 49 17.44 -14.94 0.61
CA PRO A 49 18.74 -15.29 0.05
C PRO A 49 19.21 -14.35 -1.08
N HIS A 50 18.28 -13.83 -1.90
CA HIS A 50 18.63 -13.02 -3.08
C HIS A 50 18.97 -11.57 -2.73
N SER A 51 18.06 -10.86 -2.06
CA SER A 51 18.22 -9.45 -1.74
C SER A 51 18.98 -9.18 -0.45
N LYS A 52 19.22 -10.23 0.36
CA LYS A 52 19.71 -10.14 1.75
C LYS A 52 18.80 -9.28 2.64
N SER A 53 17.55 -9.13 2.24
CA SER A 53 16.55 -8.33 2.94
C SER A 53 15.95 -9.14 4.09
N PRO A 54 15.74 -8.54 5.28
CA PRO A 54 15.06 -9.22 6.35
C PRO A 54 13.57 -9.37 6.04
N TYR A 55 13.00 -10.45 6.55
CA TYR A 55 11.57 -10.72 6.48
C TYR A 55 11.01 -11.14 7.83
N LEU A 56 9.72 -10.91 8.01
CA LEU A 56 9.02 -11.18 9.25
C LEU A 56 7.56 -11.56 9.00
N ARG A 57 7.12 -12.71 9.50
CA ARG A 57 5.69 -13.05 9.61
C ARG A 57 5.12 -12.55 10.93
N CYS A 58 4.05 -11.76 10.86
CA CYS A 58 3.36 -11.18 12.01
C CYS A 58 1.86 -11.43 11.99
N ASP A 59 1.22 -11.32 13.14
CA ASP A 59 -0.24 -11.23 13.25
C ASP A 59 -0.77 -9.95 12.59
N VAL A 60 -1.99 -9.99 12.07
CA VAL A 60 -2.69 -8.81 11.56
C VAL A 60 -2.96 -7.76 12.64
N THR A 61 -3.05 -8.15 13.91
CA THR A 61 -3.34 -7.25 15.05
C THR A 61 -2.10 -6.59 15.67
N GLU A 62 -0.89 -6.90 15.17
CA GLU A 62 0.37 -6.52 15.83
C GLU A 62 1.10 -5.34 15.17
N VAL A 63 0.39 -4.40 14.53
CA VAL A 63 0.98 -3.25 13.82
C VAL A 63 1.99 -2.46 14.69
N GLU A 64 1.64 -2.16 15.95
CA GLU A 64 2.55 -1.46 16.88
C GLU A 64 3.87 -2.22 17.11
N LYS A 65 3.81 -3.55 17.20
CA LYS A 65 5.01 -4.40 17.38
C LYS A 65 5.83 -4.46 16.10
N VAL A 66 5.19 -4.41 14.94
CA VAL A 66 5.91 -4.30 13.66
C VAL A 66 6.71 -2.99 13.63
N CYS A 67 6.17 -1.87 14.08
CA CYS A 67 6.94 -0.62 14.21
C CYS A 67 8.20 -0.79 15.07
N LEU A 68 8.11 -1.48 16.22
CA LEU A 68 9.28 -1.79 17.05
C LEU A 68 10.33 -2.63 16.30
N VAL A 69 9.90 -3.60 15.49
CA VAL A 69 10.82 -4.39 14.65
C VAL A 69 11.53 -3.49 13.64
N LEU A 70 10.78 -2.63 12.93
CA LEU A 70 11.34 -1.74 11.91
C LEU A 70 12.39 -0.79 12.51
N PHE A 71 12.09 -0.16 13.64
CA PHE A 71 12.97 0.86 14.25
C PHE A 71 14.06 0.28 15.14
N GLU A 72 13.77 -0.74 15.95
CA GLU A 72 14.71 -1.21 16.98
C GLU A 72 15.51 -2.43 16.53
N LEU A 73 14.87 -3.41 15.87
CA LEU A 73 15.53 -4.66 15.47
C LEU A 73 16.20 -4.56 14.11
N TRP A 74 15.53 -3.95 13.13
CA TRP A 74 16.08 -3.72 11.80
C TRP A 74 16.84 -2.40 11.69
N ASN A 75 16.75 -1.55 12.73
CA ASN A 75 17.47 -0.28 12.84
C ASN A 75 17.28 0.62 11.60
N ILE A 76 16.06 0.63 11.05
CA ILE A 76 15.73 1.46 9.90
C ILE A 76 15.61 2.91 10.40
N PRO A 77 16.34 3.88 9.82
CA PRO A 77 16.22 5.28 10.18
C PRO A 77 14.80 5.80 9.98
N ILE A 78 14.36 6.71 10.86
CA ILE A 78 13.07 7.39 10.74
C ILE A 78 13.05 8.17 9.41
N PRO A 79 12.06 7.95 8.53
CA PRO A 79 12.00 8.61 7.23
C PRO A 79 11.57 10.07 7.34
N SER A 80 11.92 10.88 6.34
CA SER A 80 11.36 12.23 6.20
C SER A 80 10.05 12.25 5.40
N LEU A 81 9.71 11.16 4.70
CA LEU A 81 8.52 10.99 3.88
C LEU A 81 8.12 9.51 3.80
N ILE A 82 6.82 9.21 3.85
CA ILE A 82 6.28 7.87 3.57
C ILE A 82 5.47 7.95 2.28
N MET A 83 5.81 7.10 1.31
CA MET A 83 5.11 6.92 0.04
C MET A 83 4.45 5.53 0.03
N ARG A 84 3.13 5.47 0.24
CA ARG A 84 2.37 4.22 0.12
C ARG A 84 1.95 4.04 -1.33
N MET A 85 2.30 2.92 -1.94
CA MET A 85 1.98 2.63 -3.33
C MET A 85 0.77 1.72 -3.40
N VAL A 86 -0.21 2.09 -4.20
CA VAL A 86 -1.42 1.30 -4.49
C VAL A 86 -1.50 1.06 -5.98
N GLY A 87 -1.53 -0.20 -6.39
CA GLY A 87 -1.71 -0.59 -7.76
C GLY A 87 -2.59 -1.81 -7.91
N ASP A 88 -2.55 -2.39 -9.11
CA ASP A 88 -3.17 -3.67 -9.40
C ASP A 88 -2.26 -4.49 -10.34
N ALA A 89 -2.66 -5.73 -10.61
CA ALA A 89 -1.90 -6.64 -11.46
C ALA A 89 -2.27 -6.60 -12.96
N VAL A 90 -3.24 -5.76 -13.33
CA VAL A 90 -3.83 -5.72 -14.69
C VAL A 90 -3.38 -4.49 -15.47
N SER A 91 -3.08 -3.42 -14.75
CA SER A 91 -2.67 -2.13 -15.27
C SER A 91 -1.27 -2.22 -15.86
N THR A 92 -1.11 -1.64 -17.04
CA THR A 92 0.19 -1.55 -17.71
C THR A 92 0.44 -0.10 -18.08
N LEU A 93 1.60 0.40 -17.69
CA LEU A 93 2.04 1.73 -18.09
C LEU A 93 2.59 1.64 -19.52
N ASN A 94 2.36 2.68 -20.31
CA ASN A 94 3.12 2.81 -21.55
C ASN A 94 4.59 3.15 -21.23
N VAL A 95 5.50 2.81 -22.13
CA VAL A 95 6.95 2.93 -21.92
C VAL A 95 7.40 4.35 -21.53
N THR A 96 6.75 5.38 -22.07
CA THR A 96 7.10 6.78 -21.76
C THR A 96 6.67 7.13 -20.33
N LEU A 97 5.42 6.83 -19.99
CA LEU A 97 4.87 7.08 -18.66
C LEU A 97 5.62 6.30 -17.58
N GLU A 98 5.93 5.03 -17.86
CA GLU A 98 6.69 4.17 -16.95
C GLU A 98 8.06 4.77 -16.60
N LYS A 99 8.81 5.23 -17.61
CA LYS A 99 10.11 5.88 -17.40
C LYS A 99 10.01 7.14 -16.55
N GLU A 100 8.99 7.96 -16.80
CA GLU A 100 8.78 9.20 -16.06
C GLU A 100 8.36 8.93 -14.61
N VAL A 101 7.48 7.95 -14.38
CA VAL A 101 7.07 7.50 -13.04
C VAL A 101 8.27 6.92 -12.27
N LEU A 102 9.06 6.04 -12.90
CA LEU A 102 10.27 5.49 -12.30
C LEU A 102 11.25 6.59 -11.90
N ARG A 103 11.48 7.59 -12.77
CA ARG A 103 12.36 8.72 -12.48
C ARG A 103 11.82 9.55 -11.31
N GLY A 104 10.56 9.98 -11.38
CA GLY A 104 9.94 10.82 -10.36
C GLY A 104 9.93 10.18 -8.98
N ILE A 105 9.54 8.91 -8.88
CA ILE A 105 9.55 8.17 -7.60
C ILE A 105 10.98 7.97 -7.10
N SER A 106 11.91 7.56 -7.97
CA SER A 106 13.31 7.37 -7.56
C SER A 106 13.93 8.67 -7.03
N ASP A 107 13.72 9.78 -7.73
CA ASP A 107 14.28 11.08 -7.35
C ASP A 107 13.66 11.58 -6.02
N ALA A 108 12.34 11.43 -5.85
CA ALA A 108 11.65 11.80 -4.62
C ALA A 108 12.09 10.94 -3.42
N ALA A 109 12.26 9.63 -3.64
CA ALA A 109 12.70 8.69 -2.60
C ALA A 109 14.11 9.02 -2.11
N VAL A 110 15.04 9.25 -3.05
CA VAL A 110 16.42 9.60 -2.74
C VAL A 110 16.52 11.00 -2.12
N ALA A 111 15.77 11.98 -2.60
CA ALA A 111 15.84 13.35 -2.09
C ALA A 111 15.31 13.48 -0.65
N SER A 112 14.43 12.57 -0.22
CA SER A 112 13.69 12.69 1.04
C SER A 112 14.00 11.57 2.05
N ASP A 113 14.99 10.73 1.78
CA ASP A 113 15.29 9.51 2.56
C ASP A 113 13.99 8.74 2.90
N ALA A 114 13.18 8.50 1.87
CA ALA A 114 11.79 8.09 2.06
C ALA A 114 11.66 6.62 2.46
N TRP A 115 10.53 6.28 3.07
CA TRP A 115 10.04 4.91 3.10
C TRP A 115 8.99 4.73 2.02
N ILE A 116 9.10 3.67 1.24
CA ILE A 116 8.16 3.27 0.21
C ILE A 116 7.49 1.98 0.66
N ILE A 117 6.16 1.98 0.78
CA ILE A 117 5.38 0.82 1.21
C ILE A 117 4.57 0.30 0.02
N THR A 118 4.69 -0.98 -0.29
CA THR A 118 3.95 -1.66 -1.37
C THR A 118 3.34 -2.97 -0.87
N SER A 119 2.54 -3.66 -1.68
CA SER A 119 2.09 -5.02 -1.36
C SER A 119 3.20 -6.07 -1.42
N GLY A 120 4.29 -5.78 -2.14
CA GLY A 120 5.38 -6.71 -2.39
C GLY A 120 5.07 -7.82 -3.41
N TYR A 121 3.87 -7.87 -3.99
CA TYR A 121 3.57 -8.86 -5.03
C TYR A 121 4.10 -8.39 -6.39
N LYS A 122 4.95 -9.19 -7.01
CA LYS A 122 5.62 -8.89 -8.28
C LYS A 122 4.68 -8.62 -9.45
N GLU A 123 3.47 -9.19 -9.43
CA GLU A 123 2.49 -8.95 -10.47
C GLU A 123 1.83 -7.57 -10.39
N GLU A 124 1.90 -6.90 -9.23
CA GLU A 124 1.35 -5.55 -9.08
C GLU A 124 2.31 -4.52 -9.68
N THR A 125 1.79 -3.65 -10.55
CA THR A 125 2.58 -2.66 -11.30
C THR A 125 3.47 -1.82 -10.37
N THR A 126 2.93 -1.35 -9.25
CA THR A 126 3.65 -0.52 -8.28
C THR A 126 4.83 -1.27 -7.66
N SER A 127 4.60 -2.49 -7.17
CA SER A 127 5.64 -3.33 -6.58
C SER A 127 6.77 -3.60 -7.57
N GLU A 128 6.45 -3.93 -8.82
CA GLU A 128 7.46 -4.14 -9.88
C GLU A 128 8.31 -2.88 -10.13
N LEU A 129 7.68 -1.71 -10.27
CA LEU A 129 8.39 -0.43 -10.45
C LEU A 129 9.33 -0.12 -9.27
N ILE A 130 8.86 -0.31 -8.04
CA ILE A 130 9.70 -0.10 -6.84
C ILE A 130 10.87 -1.08 -6.82
N GLY A 131 10.63 -2.34 -7.19
CA GLY A 131 11.69 -3.33 -7.35
C GLY A 131 12.79 -2.90 -8.31
N GLU A 132 12.40 -2.37 -9.47
CA GLU A 132 13.32 -1.85 -10.47
C GLU A 132 14.09 -0.61 -9.96
N ILE A 133 13.42 0.31 -9.27
CA ILE A 133 14.06 1.47 -8.64
C ILE A 133 15.12 1.03 -7.64
N VAL A 134 14.80 0.07 -6.77
CA VAL A 134 15.75 -0.45 -5.77
C VAL A 134 16.93 -1.13 -6.46
N TYR A 135 16.68 -1.98 -7.46
CA TYR A 135 17.74 -2.64 -8.21
C TYR A 135 18.68 -1.63 -8.89
N LYS A 136 18.14 -0.66 -9.64
CA LYS A 136 18.93 0.38 -10.33
C LYS A 136 19.74 1.22 -9.35
N ASN A 137 19.18 1.57 -8.20
CA ASN A 137 19.89 2.35 -7.20
C ASN A 137 20.99 1.52 -6.52
N ARG A 138 20.77 0.24 -6.20
CA ARG A 138 21.82 -0.64 -5.65
C ARG A 138 23.01 -0.81 -6.60
N VAL A 139 22.75 -0.86 -7.91
CA VAL A 139 23.81 -0.92 -8.94
C VAL A 139 24.65 0.37 -8.96
N LYS A 140 24.03 1.53 -8.76
CA LYS A 140 24.71 2.83 -8.73
C LYS A 140 25.43 3.11 -7.41
N ASN A 141 24.80 2.75 -6.30
CA ASN A 141 25.28 2.97 -4.94
C ASN A 141 24.89 1.77 -4.06
N ALA A 142 25.89 1.08 -3.51
CA ALA A 142 25.66 -0.08 -2.65
C ALA A 142 24.88 0.27 -1.37
N ALA A 143 24.98 1.50 -0.88
CA ALA A 143 24.22 2.00 0.26
C ALA A 143 23.00 2.80 -0.25
N LEU A 144 21.81 2.20 -0.14
CA LEU A 144 20.55 2.91 -0.38
C LEU A 144 20.28 3.88 0.76
N ASN A 145 19.76 5.06 0.45
CA ASN A 145 19.35 6.06 1.43
C ASN A 145 17.82 6.08 1.67
N PHE A 146 17.07 5.20 1.01
CA PHE A 146 15.63 5.03 1.21
C PHE A 146 15.32 3.55 1.46
N SER A 147 14.16 3.26 2.06
CA SER A 147 13.71 1.90 2.33
C SER A 147 12.47 1.56 1.51
N ALA A 148 12.46 0.40 0.86
CA ALA A 148 11.30 -0.18 0.21
C ALA A 148 10.80 -1.38 1.04
N ILE A 149 9.62 -1.25 1.64
CA ILE A 149 9.01 -2.23 2.54
C ILE A 149 7.84 -2.89 1.82
N ALA A 150 7.99 -4.18 1.54
CA ALA A 150 6.92 -5.02 1.01
C ALA A 150 6.03 -5.48 2.17
N VAL A 151 4.73 -5.20 2.10
CA VAL A 151 3.74 -5.59 3.11
C VAL A 151 2.69 -6.48 2.45
N GLY A 152 2.89 -7.79 2.56
CA GLY A 152 2.06 -8.79 1.88
C GLY A 152 1.38 -9.73 2.86
N LYS A 153 0.20 -10.22 2.48
CA LYS A 153 -0.55 -11.23 3.21
C LYS A 153 0.14 -12.59 3.12
N TRP A 154 0.51 -13.17 4.25
CA TRP A 154 1.13 -14.49 4.37
C TRP A 154 0.35 -15.60 3.63
N GLY A 155 -0.97 -15.55 3.75
CA GLY A 155 -1.91 -16.45 3.07
C GLY A 155 -1.80 -16.47 1.55
N ASN A 156 -1.30 -15.40 0.94
CA ASN A 156 -1.23 -15.25 -0.51
C ASN A 156 0.14 -15.61 -1.06
N ILE A 157 1.22 -15.36 -0.30
CA ILE A 157 2.60 -15.56 -0.75
C ILE A 157 2.82 -16.95 -1.34
N ARG A 158 3.23 -16.99 -2.61
CA ARG A 158 3.61 -18.22 -3.31
C ARG A 158 4.88 -18.81 -2.71
N ASP A 159 4.96 -20.13 -2.60
CA ASP A 159 6.07 -20.86 -1.98
C ASP A 159 6.40 -20.38 -0.55
N ARG A 160 5.38 -19.92 0.21
CA ARG A 160 5.54 -19.42 1.59
C ARG A 160 6.13 -20.46 2.54
N GLU A 161 6.00 -21.74 2.25
CA GLU A 161 6.62 -22.81 3.03
C GLU A 161 8.16 -22.70 3.05
N LYS A 162 8.77 -22.07 2.04
CA LYS A 162 10.20 -21.82 2.00
C LYS A 162 10.65 -20.66 2.89
N LEU A 163 9.70 -19.90 3.45
CA LEU A 163 9.96 -18.84 4.44
C LEU A 163 9.95 -19.35 5.89
N TYR A 164 9.70 -20.64 6.13
CA TYR A 164 9.83 -21.21 7.47
C TYR A 164 11.30 -21.20 7.92
N GLY A 165 11.51 -20.78 9.17
CA GLY A 165 12.84 -20.57 9.71
C GLY A 165 12.87 -19.44 10.72
N SER A 166 13.73 -19.57 11.72
CA SER A 166 13.90 -18.56 12.76
C SER A 166 15.33 -18.05 12.75
N ASN A 167 15.49 -16.76 12.48
CA ASN A 167 16.78 -16.08 12.44
C ASN A 167 17.81 -16.73 11.49
N GLN A 168 17.37 -17.13 10.30
CA GLN A 168 18.23 -17.79 9.30
C GLN A 168 17.98 -17.24 7.89
N VAL A 169 18.89 -17.55 6.97
CA VAL A 169 18.62 -17.39 5.55
C VAL A 169 17.61 -18.46 5.15
N CYS A 170 16.46 -18.05 4.64
CA CYS A 170 15.40 -18.97 4.22
C CYS A 170 15.65 -19.54 2.81
N GLU A 171 14.83 -20.48 2.38
CA GLU A 171 14.94 -21.14 1.06
C GLU A 171 14.10 -20.44 -0.02
N HIS A 172 13.42 -19.35 0.33
CA HIS A 172 12.52 -18.67 -0.59
C HIS A 172 13.31 -17.88 -1.64
N ALA A 173 13.43 -18.45 -2.83
CA ALA A 173 14.11 -17.85 -3.97
C ALA A 173 13.15 -17.06 -4.87
N PRO A 174 13.65 -16.04 -5.61
CA PRO A 174 12.87 -15.37 -6.62
C PRO A 174 12.25 -16.36 -7.60
N SER A 175 10.96 -16.19 -7.87
CA SER A 175 10.20 -17.03 -8.79
C SER A 175 9.81 -16.25 -10.05
N PRO A 176 9.52 -16.93 -11.19
CA PRO A 176 9.03 -16.27 -12.40
C PRO A 176 7.77 -15.43 -12.13
N PRO A 177 7.43 -14.42 -12.95
CA PRO A 177 6.18 -13.67 -12.77
C PRO A 177 4.95 -14.60 -12.65
N GLY A 178 3.98 -14.19 -11.83
CA GLY A 178 2.72 -14.91 -11.64
C GLY A 178 2.09 -14.61 -10.27
N ARG A 179 0.90 -15.19 -10.05
CA ARG A 179 0.06 -14.88 -8.90
C ARG A 179 0.81 -15.00 -7.58
N TYR A 180 0.79 -13.90 -6.81
CA TYR A 180 1.42 -13.78 -5.49
C TYR A 180 2.91 -14.15 -5.41
N ALA A 181 3.65 -14.06 -6.53
CA ALA A 181 5.10 -14.08 -6.49
C ALA A 181 5.62 -12.85 -5.73
N LEU A 182 6.57 -13.00 -4.81
CA LEU A 182 7.20 -11.84 -4.17
C LEU A 182 8.13 -11.11 -5.15
N GLU A 183 8.07 -9.78 -5.13
CA GLU A 183 9.03 -8.94 -5.81
C GLU A 183 10.39 -9.06 -5.09
N PRO A 184 11.48 -9.44 -5.77
CA PRO A 184 12.71 -9.88 -5.11
C PRO A 184 13.66 -8.75 -4.67
N ASN A 185 13.43 -7.49 -5.03
CA ASN A 185 14.38 -6.40 -4.82
C ASN A 185 14.02 -5.48 -3.63
N HIS A 186 12.82 -5.59 -3.05
CA HIS A 186 12.46 -4.82 -1.86
C HIS A 186 13.50 -4.98 -0.73
N THR A 187 13.65 -3.94 0.09
CA THR A 187 14.65 -3.89 1.16
C THR A 187 14.23 -4.62 2.42
N HIS A 188 12.92 -4.74 2.67
CA HIS A 188 12.34 -5.33 3.87
C HIS A 188 10.98 -5.97 3.53
N TYR A 189 10.61 -7.04 4.23
CA TYR A 189 9.38 -7.77 3.95
C TYR A 189 8.60 -8.05 5.24
N ILE A 190 7.39 -7.50 5.33
CA ILE A 190 6.41 -7.81 6.37
C ILE A 190 5.35 -8.72 5.76
N CYS A 191 5.19 -9.90 6.35
CA CYS A 191 4.22 -10.90 5.94
C CYS A 191 3.11 -10.99 7.00
N PHE A 192 2.09 -10.15 6.90
CA PHE A 192 1.01 -10.15 7.88
C PHE A 192 0.10 -11.36 7.67
N ASP A 193 -0.40 -11.92 8.76
CA ASP A 193 -1.15 -13.16 8.75
C ASP A 193 -2.46 -12.96 9.50
N ASP A 194 -3.57 -13.20 8.81
CA ASP A 194 -4.92 -13.26 9.36
C ASP A 194 -5.46 -14.70 9.39
N GLY A 195 -4.59 -15.68 9.09
CA GLY A 195 -4.93 -17.09 9.05
C GLY A 195 -5.70 -17.54 7.80
N THR A 196 -6.03 -16.64 6.87
CA THR A 196 -6.72 -17.01 5.63
C THR A 196 -5.72 -17.34 4.51
N TYR A 197 -6.18 -18.04 3.47
CA TYR A 197 -5.38 -18.48 2.32
C TYR A 197 -6.01 -18.03 1.01
N ASN A 198 -5.20 -17.45 0.11
CA ASN A 198 -5.64 -16.99 -1.21
C ASN A 198 -6.89 -16.11 -1.17
N SER A 199 -6.99 -15.26 -0.15
CA SER A 199 -8.08 -14.32 0.05
C SER A 199 -7.69 -12.92 -0.46
N SER A 200 -8.69 -12.05 -0.63
CA SER A 200 -8.44 -10.67 -1.03
C SER A 200 -7.57 -9.95 0.01
N ASP A 201 -6.66 -9.13 -0.49
CA ASP A 201 -5.85 -8.20 0.27
C ASP A 201 -6.24 -6.81 -0.21
N ASN A 202 -6.91 -6.04 0.65
CA ASN A 202 -7.36 -4.67 0.37
C ASN A 202 -6.31 -3.62 0.76
N GLY A 203 -5.14 -4.05 1.27
CA GLY A 203 -4.09 -3.15 1.74
C GLY A 203 -4.39 -2.45 3.07
N GLU A 204 -5.36 -2.92 3.85
CA GLU A 204 -5.74 -2.32 5.14
C GLU A 204 -4.58 -2.34 6.14
N PHE A 205 -3.92 -3.49 6.33
CA PHE A 205 -2.74 -3.60 7.20
C PHE A 205 -1.60 -2.68 6.76
N ALA A 206 -1.36 -2.55 5.44
CA ALA A 206 -0.34 -1.65 4.92
C ALA A 206 -0.69 -0.16 5.15
N SER A 207 -1.98 0.17 5.07
CA SER A 207 -2.50 1.52 5.35
C SER A 207 -2.37 1.86 6.82
N GLU A 208 -2.79 0.94 7.70
CA GLU A 208 -2.65 1.09 9.15
C GLU A 208 -1.19 1.22 9.56
N LEU A 209 -0.30 0.35 9.07
CA LEU A 209 1.14 0.43 9.34
C LEU A 209 1.73 1.77 8.90
N ALA A 210 1.44 2.24 7.68
CA ALA A 210 1.92 3.53 7.19
C ALA A 210 1.44 4.69 8.08
N ARG A 211 0.20 4.61 8.55
CA ARG A 211 -0.44 5.62 9.38
C ARG A 211 0.13 5.62 10.81
N GLU A 212 0.36 4.45 11.40
CA GLU A 212 1.03 4.30 12.69
C GLU A 212 2.48 4.81 12.67
N ILE A 213 3.23 4.56 11.58
CA ILE A 213 4.57 5.14 11.40
C ILE A 213 4.49 6.67 11.28
N SER A 214 3.52 7.19 10.51
CA SER A 214 3.34 8.63 10.29
C SER A 214 3.02 9.39 11.59
N TYR A 215 2.15 8.83 12.44
CA TYR A 215 1.67 9.47 13.66
C TYR A 215 2.47 9.12 14.92
N GLY A 216 3.08 7.94 14.99
CA GLY A 216 3.80 7.44 16.16
C GLY A 216 5.19 8.06 16.35
N ALA A 217 5.74 8.71 15.33
CA ALA A 217 7.02 9.42 15.45
C ALA A 217 6.88 10.71 16.27
N ARG A 218 7.97 11.12 16.94
CA ARG A 218 8.01 12.38 17.74
C ARG A 218 7.58 13.63 16.96
N ARG A 219 7.69 13.60 15.63
CA ARG A 219 7.13 14.57 14.70
C ARG A 219 6.30 13.80 13.66
N ARG A 220 5.16 14.35 13.26
CA ARG A 220 4.34 13.79 12.18
C ARG A 220 5.15 13.72 10.90
N ILE A 221 5.34 12.51 10.36
CA ILE A 221 6.02 12.28 9.09
C ILE A 221 4.98 12.42 7.98
N PRO A 222 5.21 13.24 6.94
CA PRO A 222 4.30 13.31 5.80
C PRO A 222 4.05 11.92 5.19
N LEU A 223 2.78 11.58 5.03
CA LEU A 223 2.32 10.35 4.38
C LEU A 223 1.55 10.74 3.12
N VAL A 224 1.96 10.15 2.00
CA VAL A 224 1.29 10.30 0.70
C VAL A 224 1.00 8.92 0.13
N THR A 225 -0.19 8.74 -0.42
CA THR A 225 -0.55 7.55 -1.19
C THR A 225 -0.42 7.85 -2.67
N ILE A 226 0.28 6.99 -3.41
CA ILE A 226 0.47 7.08 -4.85
C ILE A 226 -0.26 5.91 -5.50
N VAL A 227 -1.19 6.24 -6.40
CA VAL A 227 -2.03 5.27 -7.11
C VAL A 227 -1.61 5.17 -8.56
N ALA A 228 -1.20 3.96 -8.97
CA ALA A 228 -0.93 3.61 -10.36
C ALA A 228 -1.86 2.47 -10.79
N GLY A 229 -2.81 2.74 -11.68
CA GLY A 229 -3.87 1.82 -12.05
C GLY A 229 -4.98 1.84 -11.02
N GLY A 230 -5.25 0.70 -10.41
CA GLY A 230 -6.18 0.50 -9.32
C GLY A 230 -7.43 -0.27 -9.73
N ASN A 231 -7.89 -1.12 -8.82
CA ASN A 231 -9.16 -1.83 -8.89
C ASN A 231 -10.17 -1.23 -7.88
N LEU A 232 -11.35 -1.82 -7.71
CA LEU A 232 -12.36 -1.29 -6.77
C LEU A 232 -11.87 -1.22 -5.32
N TYR A 233 -11.00 -2.13 -4.87
CA TYR A 233 -10.40 -2.05 -3.53
C TYR A 233 -9.49 -0.83 -3.38
N ALA A 234 -8.83 -0.40 -4.45
CA ALA A 234 -8.06 0.84 -4.43
C ALA A 234 -8.96 2.06 -4.21
N LEU A 235 -10.21 2.05 -4.67
CA LEU A 235 -11.15 3.15 -4.43
C LEU A 235 -11.53 3.28 -2.95
N ASP A 236 -11.80 2.15 -2.28
CA ASP A 236 -12.07 2.12 -0.84
C ASP A 236 -10.84 2.63 -0.06
N SER A 237 -9.64 2.18 -0.44
CA SER A 237 -8.39 2.62 0.18
C SER A 237 -8.12 4.12 -0.03
N ILE A 238 -8.41 4.67 -1.22
CA ILE A 238 -8.32 6.11 -1.50
C ILE A 238 -9.33 6.89 -0.64
N SER A 239 -10.55 6.39 -0.50
CA SER A 239 -11.58 7.04 0.33
C SER A 239 -11.14 7.10 1.80
N ASP A 240 -10.64 5.98 2.33
CA ASP A 240 -10.14 5.91 3.69
C ASP A 240 -8.94 6.86 3.92
N ASP A 241 -7.99 6.90 3.00
CA ASP A 241 -6.86 7.83 3.06
C ASP A 241 -7.32 9.29 3.11
N LEU A 242 -8.25 9.68 2.24
CA LEU A 242 -8.77 11.05 2.21
C LEU A 242 -9.49 11.41 3.50
N ILE A 243 -10.29 10.50 4.08
CA ILE A 243 -10.94 10.69 5.38
C ILE A 243 -9.89 10.89 6.48
N ASN A 244 -8.79 10.13 6.43
CA ASN A 244 -7.67 10.22 7.36
C ASN A 244 -6.68 11.36 7.06
N GLN A 245 -7.02 12.27 6.14
CA GLN A 245 -6.19 13.42 5.74
C GLN A 245 -4.82 13.02 5.20
N VAL A 246 -4.76 11.89 4.50
CA VAL A 246 -3.61 11.47 3.71
C VAL A 246 -3.78 12.01 2.29
N SER A 247 -2.75 12.68 1.78
CA SER A 247 -2.75 13.19 0.40
C SER A 247 -2.67 12.02 -0.57
N VAL A 248 -3.47 12.05 -1.64
CA VAL A 248 -3.47 10.99 -2.66
C VAL A 248 -3.01 11.56 -4.01
N VAL A 249 -1.99 10.93 -4.59
CA VAL A 249 -1.42 11.21 -5.91
C VAL A 249 -1.95 10.16 -6.87
N ILE A 250 -2.70 10.54 -7.90
CA ILE A 250 -3.17 9.62 -8.94
C ILE A 250 -2.36 9.83 -10.22
N ILE A 251 -1.72 8.77 -10.70
CA ILE A 251 -0.96 8.78 -11.96
C ILE A 251 -1.96 8.63 -13.12
N ASN A 252 -2.25 9.70 -13.84
CA ASN A 252 -3.14 9.63 -15.01
C ASN A 252 -2.56 8.72 -16.09
N GLN A 253 -3.43 8.10 -16.89
CA GLN A 253 -3.10 7.14 -17.94
C GLN A 253 -2.47 5.83 -17.44
N SER A 254 -2.49 5.57 -16.14
CA SER A 254 -1.94 4.33 -15.57
C SER A 254 -2.92 3.16 -15.55
N GLY A 255 -4.23 3.41 -15.65
CA GLY A 255 -5.25 2.36 -15.72
C GLY A 255 -6.68 2.89 -15.65
N PRO A 256 -7.70 2.02 -15.76
CA PRO A 256 -9.09 2.44 -15.88
C PRO A 256 -9.59 3.29 -14.71
N LEU A 257 -9.34 2.87 -13.47
CA LEU A 257 -9.77 3.62 -12.28
C LEU A 257 -9.07 4.99 -12.21
N ALA A 258 -7.74 5.01 -12.29
CA ALA A 258 -6.96 6.25 -12.30
C ALA A 258 -7.46 7.24 -13.37
N ASN A 259 -7.75 6.76 -14.59
CA ASN A 259 -8.24 7.60 -15.68
C ASN A 259 -9.61 8.21 -15.39
N ILE A 260 -10.53 7.42 -14.82
CA ILE A 260 -11.86 7.89 -14.43
C ILE A 260 -11.72 8.97 -13.34
N LEU A 261 -10.97 8.69 -12.28
CA LEU A 261 -10.75 9.63 -11.18
C LEU A 261 -10.12 10.94 -11.67
N CYS A 262 -9.07 10.85 -12.50
CA CYS A 262 -8.42 12.03 -13.08
C CYS A 262 -9.38 12.83 -13.98
N LYS A 263 -10.21 12.16 -14.80
CA LYS A 263 -11.21 12.82 -15.63
C LYS A 263 -12.25 13.58 -14.80
N HIS A 264 -12.77 12.96 -13.74
CA HIS A 264 -13.75 13.60 -12.85
C HIS A 264 -13.13 14.76 -12.06
N TYR A 265 -11.89 14.62 -11.59
CA TYR A 265 -11.19 15.70 -10.91
C TYR A 265 -10.96 16.91 -11.82
N LYS A 266 -10.54 16.68 -13.07
CA LYS A 266 -10.36 17.78 -14.04
C LYS A 266 -11.69 18.46 -14.37
N ALA A 267 -12.77 17.69 -14.53
CA ALA A 267 -14.10 18.24 -14.77
C ALA A 267 -14.58 19.11 -13.61
N THR A 268 -14.42 18.66 -12.35
CA THR A 268 -14.79 19.44 -11.16
C THR A 268 -13.92 20.68 -10.95
N LYS A 269 -12.62 20.60 -11.24
CA LYS A 269 -11.74 21.79 -11.26
C LYS A 269 -12.14 22.78 -12.36
N ASN A 270 -12.50 22.31 -13.54
CA ASN A 270 -12.96 23.17 -14.62
C ASN A 270 -14.31 23.82 -14.29
N ILE A 271 -15.22 23.12 -13.60
CA ILE A 271 -16.45 23.70 -13.07
C ILE A 271 -16.10 24.78 -12.03
N SER A 272 -15.20 24.49 -11.09
CA SER A 272 -14.78 25.45 -10.06
C SER A 272 -14.10 26.69 -10.65
N LYS A 273 -13.29 26.50 -11.71
CA LYS A 273 -12.71 27.60 -12.50
C LYS A 273 -13.77 28.36 -13.28
N ALA A 274 -14.75 27.69 -13.89
CA ALA A 274 -15.85 28.36 -14.60
C ALA A 274 -16.76 29.14 -13.64
N THR A 275 -17.04 28.62 -12.44
CA THR A 275 -17.79 29.33 -11.40
C THR A 275 -17.00 30.50 -10.82
N ARG A 276 -15.68 30.34 -10.60
CA ARG A 276 -14.79 31.47 -10.25
C ARG A 276 -14.70 32.52 -11.35
N ASN A 277 -14.60 32.08 -12.60
CA ASN A 277 -14.58 32.96 -13.75
C ASN A 277 -15.94 33.66 -13.94
N GLN A 278 -17.08 33.07 -13.56
CA GLN A 278 -18.36 33.77 -13.53
C GLN A 278 -18.42 34.84 -12.43
N THR A 279 -17.81 34.61 -11.27
CA THR A 279 -17.67 35.64 -10.22
C THR A 279 -16.58 36.68 -10.52
N ASP A 280 -15.57 36.33 -11.32
CA ASP A 280 -14.46 37.20 -11.73
C ASP A 280 -14.75 37.93 -13.06
N GLU A 281 -15.66 37.44 -13.92
CA GLU A 281 -16.19 38.15 -15.11
C GLU A 281 -17.04 39.36 -14.70
N ASP A 282 -17.60 39.34 -13.48
CA ASP A 282 -18.21 40.50 -12.84
C ASP A 282 -17.15 41.50 -12.30
N ILE A 283 -15.85 41.13 -12.22
CA ILE A 283 -14.80 41.94 -11.57
C ILE A 283 -13.63 42.35 -12.49
N ALA A 284 -13.33 41.66 -13.60
CA ALA A 284 -12.14 42.00 -14.38
C ALA A 284 -12.28 41.82 -15.91
N ARG A 285 -12.70 42.91 -16.56
CA ARG A 285 -12.11 43.31 -17.84
C ARG A 285 -10.63 43.68 -17.63
N ASP A 286 -9.68 42.74 -17.70
CA ASP A 286 -8.37 42.99 -18.33
C ASP A 286 -7.53 41.71 -18.47
N LYS A 287 -6.92 41.58 -19.66
CA LYS A 287 -5.74 40.78 -20.05
C LYS A 287 -5.78 39.24 -20.11
N ARG A 288 -5.62 38.78 -21.37
CA ARG A 288 -5.07 37.51 -21.87
C ARG A 288 -3.63 37.32 -21.33
N SER A 289 -2.94 36.19 -21.38
CA SER A 289 -2.92 34.94 -22.17
C SER A 289 -1.99 33.99 -21.38
N GLY A 290 -2.21 32.68 -21.33
CA GLY A 290 -1.64 31.72 -22.29
C GLY A 290 -0.63 30.81 -21.57
N ASP A 291 -0.75 29.49 -21.78
CA ASP A 291 0.31 28.49 -22.00
C ASP A 291 -0.15 27.09 -21.54
N ASP A 292 -0.25 26.18 -22.51
CA ASP A 292 -0.47 24.75 -22.31
C ASP A 292 0.90 24.08 -22.12
N GLU A 293 1.19 23.63 -20.91
CA GLU A 293 2.37 22.82 -20.59
C GLU A 293 2.03 21.33 -20.66
N ASN A 294 2.91 20.59 -21.34
CA ASN A 294 2.82 19.14 -21.56
C ASN A 294 3.31 18.38 -20.31
N ASP A 295 2.69 18.67 -19.17
CA ASP A 295 3.00 18.02 -17.90
C ASP A 295 2.26 16.69 -17.77
N ILE A 296 2.91 15.73 -17.12
CA ILE A 296 2.26 14.50 -16.66
C ILE A 296 1.10 14.95 -15.77
N ASP A 297 -0.11 14.73 -16.25
CA ASP A 297 -1.35 15.10 -15.57
C ASP A 297 -1.53 14.31 -14.25
N THR A 298 -0.78 14.67 -13.23
CA THR A 298 -0.90 14.05 -11.91
C THR A 298 -1.98 14.78 -11.14
N VAL A 299 -2.92 14.02 -10.58
CA VAL A 299 -4.00 14.58 -9.77
C VAL A 299 -3.66 14.38 -8.30
N MET A 300 -3.46 15.50 -7.60
CA MET A 300 -3.40 15.53 -6.14
C MET A 300 -4.81 15.72 -5.58
N LEU A 301 -5.31 14.71 -4.89
CA LEU A 301 -6.52 14.80 -4.08
C LEU A 301 -6.13 15.18 -2.65
N GLU A 302 -6.72 16.25 -2.16
CA GLU A 302 -6.60 16.71 -0.78
C GLU A 302 -7.99 16.84 -0.18
N TYR A 303 -8.18 16.36 1.04
CA TYR A 303 -9.44 16.50 1.75
C TYR A 303 -9.57 17.94 2.29
N SER A 304 -10.45 18.74 1.67
CA SER A 304 -10.74 20.11 2.09
C SER A 304 -12.17 20.19 2.63
N PHE A 305 -12.41 19.78 3.88
CA PHE A 305 -13.67 20.12 4.56
C PHE A 305 -13.43 21.33 5.48
N ARG A 306 -14.20 22.40 5.28
CA ARG A 306 -14.35 23.43 6.32
C ARG A 306 -15.14 22.80 7.45
N LEU A 307 -14.55 22.69 8.64
CA LEU A 307 -15.34 22.40 9.83
C LEU A 307 -16.41 23.51 9.97
N PRO A 308 -17.70 23.17 10.19
CA PRO A 308 -18.70 24.16 10.52
C PRO A 308 -18.26 24.90 11.78
N ARG A 309 -18.45 26.22 11.80
CA ARG A 309 -18.13 27.00 13.00
C ARG A 309 -19.05 26.53 14.14
N PRO A 310 -18.64 26.66 15.41
CA PRO A 310 -19.53 26.35 16.52
C PRO A 310 -20.86 27.10 16.37
N GLY A 311 -21.95 26.37 16.10
CA GLY A 311 -23.28 26.92 15.88
C GLY A 311 -23.84 26.84 14.44
N GLU A 312 -23.09 26.34 13.45
CA GLU A 312 -23.65 26.05 12.12
C GLU A 312 -24.24 24.62 12.08
N GLU A 313 -25.54 24.51 11.77
CA GLU A 313 -26.18 23.20 11.56
C GLU A 313 -25.67 22.54 10.26
N PRO A 314 -25.46 21.21 10.26
CA PRO A 314 -25.06 20.50 9.06
C PRO A 314 -26.15 20.57 8.00
N PRO A 315 -25.80 20.72 6.71
CA PRO A 315 -26.80 20.78 5.64
C PRO A 315 -27.56 19.45 5.56
N SER A 316 -28.89 19.56 5.49
CA SER A 316 -29.81 18.44 5.35
C SER A 316 -29.54 17.67 4.06
N THR A 317 -29.23 16.38 4.18
CA THR A 317 -29.17 15.44 3.06
C THR A 317 -30.58 15.19 2.52
N GLU A 318 -30.99 15.95 1.51
CA GLU A 318 -32.05 15.51 0.61
C GLU A 318 -31.40 14.77 -0.57
N LEU A 319 -31.66 13.47 -0.64
CA LEU A 319 -31.35 12.61 -1.78
C LEU A 319 -32.38 12.86 -2.87
N THR A 320 -31.95 13.44 -3.99
CA THR A 320 -32.62 13.36 -5.30
C THR A 320 -31.60 13.06 -6.38
#